data_AF-A0A8C8SRY8-F1
#
_entry.id   AF-A0A8C8SRY8-F1
#
_cell.length_a   1.000
_cell.length_b   1.000
_cell.length_c   1.000
_cell.angle_alpha   90.00
_cell.angle_beta   90.00
_cell.angle_gamma   90.00
#
_symmetry.space_group_name_H-M   'P 1'
#
loop_
_entity.id
_entity.type
_entity.pdbx_description
1 polymer ?
#
loop_
_entity_poly.entity_id
_entity_poly.type
_entity_poly.pdbx_seq_one_letter_code
_entity_poly.pdbx_strand_id
1 'polypeptide(L)'
;MALAADPEVLGFQVPTESGTALLVWGLEEGPEHSLFSVFSEFGLLYSVRVHRNAAVAGPGYYALVKFYSARDASRAQRACDRQRLFQKSPLKVCICTRQKVLQQQVLALRSYKCKELANYYLGFNGWSHRIITLQNISGFDMENEELGELPQRQCLKYLGLIEVTLPNHGICTRGLGIAEGYVENSRDPLELVTRTRNVQKLAVEKALSHAFQKILLVVLENGKVAVEYNCAHEEPIDSLTDEELRGLVQVNDLSLEQLNHEGEEEFLSDFSFDEEHLLEGRQSN
;
A
#
# COMPACT_ATOMS: atom_id res chain seq x y z
N MET A 1 -24.84 33.34 0.40
CA MET A 1 -24.56 32.17 -0.45
C MET A 1 -23.54 31.33 0.31
N ALA A 2 -23.73 30.02 0.43
CA ALA A 2 -22.61 29.15 0.80
C ALA A 2 -21.67 29.10 -0.41
N LEU A 3 -20.35 29.18 -0.16
CA LEU A 3 -19.38 28.74 -1.16
C LEU A 3 -19.57 27.22 -1.31
N ALA A 4 -19.54 26.71 -2.54
CA ALA A 4 -19.44 25.28 -2.75
C ALA A 4 -18.06 24.85 -2.22
N ALA A 5 -18.05 23.98 -1.21
CA ALA A 5 -16.83 23.38 -0.71
C ALA A 5 -16.34 22.37 -1.76
N ASP A 6 -15.21 22.66 -2.41
CA ASP A 6 -14.70 21.80 -3.47
C ASP A 6 -14.39 20.39 -2.93
N PRO A 7 -15.01 19.33 -3.50
CA PRO A 7 -14.79 17.96 -3.03
C PRO A 7 -13.42 17.47 -3.47
N GLU A 8 -12.68 16.85 -2.55
CA GLU A 8 -11.42 16.18 -2.85
C GLU A 8 -11.70 14.70 -3.11
N VAL A 9 -11.24 14.15 -4.23
CA VAL A 9 -11.42 12.74 -4.59
C VAL A 9 -10.11 11.99 -4.35
N LEU A 10 -10.15 10.94 -3.53
CA LEU A 10 -8.99 10.12 -3.18
C LEU A 10 -9.21 8.68 -3.63
N GLY A 11 -8.34 8.16 -4.50
CA GLY A 11 -8.29 6.73 -4.83
C GLY A 11 -7.35 5.96 -3.89
N PHE A 12 -7.50 4.63 -3.83
CA PHE A 12 -6.58 3.73 -3.11
C PHE A 12 -5.28 3.47 -3.89
N GLN A 13 -4.62 4.56 -4.29
CA GLN A 13 -3.42 4.61 -5.12
C GLN A 13 -2.27 5.34 -4.41
N VAL A 14 -1.02 5.08 -4.80
CA VAL A 14 0.12 5.86 -4.33
C VAL A 14 -0.07 7.32 -4.73
N PRO A 15 -0.05 8.31 -3.81
CA PRO A 15 -0.31 9.70 -4.18
C PRO A 15 0.79 10.24 -5.12
N THR A 16 0.49 10.47 -6.38
CA THR A 16 1.43 11.05 -7.37
C THR A 16 1.12 12.50 -7.72
N GLU A 17 -0.01 13.01 -7.23
CA GLU A 17 -0.53 14.35 -7.50
C GLU A 17 0.32 15.45 -6.86
N SER A 18 0.55 16.52 -7.63
CA SER A 18 1.21 17.74 -7.16
C SER A 18 0.38 18.40 -6.06
N GLY A 19 0.98 18.60 -4.88
CA GLY A 19 0.29 19.12 -3.69
C GLY A 19 0.32 18.18 -2.49
N THR A 20 0.34 16.86 -2.73
CA THR A 20 0.27 15.82 -1.67
C THR A 20 1.53 15.71 -0.80
N ALA A 21 2.68 16.20 -1.30
CA ALA A 21 3.98 16.10 -0.63
C ALA A 21 4.54 17.47 -0.22
N LEU A 22 5.13 17.51 0.97
CA LEU A 22 5.78 18.67 1.60
C LEU A 22 7.26 18.38 1.83
N LEU A 23 8.10 19.39 1.57
CA LEU A 23 9.52 19.41 1.85
C LEU A 23 9.78 20.29 3.07
N VAL A 24 10.23 19.67 4.15
CA VAL A 24 10.53 20.30 5.45
C VAL A 24 12.04 20.49 5.57
N TRP A 25 12.49 21.71 5.83
CA TRP A 25 13.90 22.08 5.96
C TRP A 25 14.22 22.66 7.34
N GLY A 26 15.51 22.57 7.71
CA GLY A 26 16.05 23.17 8.93
C GLY A 26 15.98 22.24 10.14
N LEU A 27 15.86 20.93 9.93
CA LEU A 27 15.70 19.96 11.00
C LEU A 27 17.04 19.74 11.73
N GLU A 28 17.02 19.82 13.06
CA GLU A 28 18.22 19.77 13.90
C GLU A 28 18.79 18.34 13.99
N GLU A 29 18.06 17.38 14.59
CA GLU A 29 18.42 15.95 14.63
C GLU A 29 17.20 15.05 14.46
N GLY A 30 17.42 13.80 14.00
CA GLY A 30 16.45 12.83 13.46
C GLY A 30 15.03 12.85 14.08
N PRO A 31 14.10 13.66 13.56
CA PRO A 31 12.87 13.98 14.27
C PRO A 31 11.67 13.24 13.68
N GLU A 32 11.85 12.01 13.20
CA GLU A 32 10.83 11.33 12.40
C GLU A 32 9.52 11.10 13.15
N HIS A 33 9.59 10.62 14.40
CA HIS A 33 8.40 10.50 15.24
C HIS A 33 7.75 11.87 15.54
N SER A 34 8.56 12.92 15.78
CA SER A 34 8.06 14.28 16.04
C SER A 34 7.38 14.90 14.81
N LEU A 35 7.94 14.65 13.61
CA LEU A 35 7.33 15.00 12.33
C LEU A 35 6.04 14.22 12.12
N PHE A 36 6.05 12.90 12.30
CA PHE A 36 4.85 12.08 12.15
C PHE A 36 3.73 12.57 13.07
N SER A 37 4.00 12.75 14.37
CA SER A 37 3.02 13.28 15.33
C SER A 37 2.42 14.61 14.86
N VAL A 38 3.25 15.64 14.67
CA VAL A 38 2.74 16.99 14.35
C VAL A 38 2.07 17.06 12.98
N PHE A 39 2.58 16.35 11.96
CA PHE A 39 1.93 16.37 10.64
C PHE A 39 0.67 15.49 10.57
N SER A 40 0.54 14.46 11.40
CA SER A 40 -0.67 13.62 11.47
C SER A 40 -1.89 14.34 12.06
N GLU A 41 -1.70 15.40 12.85
CA GLU A 41 -2.79 16.27 13.33
C GLU A 41 -3.56 16.94 12.19
N PHE A 42 -2.95 17.08 11.02
CA PHE A 42 -3.58 17.70 9.85
C PHE A 42 -4.36 16.68 9.01
N GLY A 43 -3.88 15.46 8.84
CA GLY A 43 -4.46 14.47 7.95
C GLY A 43 -3.64 13.19 7.86
N LEU A 44 -4.16 12.16 7.20
CA LEU A 44 -3.47 10.88 7.10
C LEU A 44 -2.19 10.96 6.24
N LEU A 45 -1.09 10.45 6.79
CA LEU A 45 0.22 10.40 6.16
C LEU A 45 0.43 9.08 5.39
N TYR A 46 0.72 9.18 4.08
CA TYR A 46 1.22 8.05 3.29
C TYR A 46 2.64 7.66 3.77
N SER A 47 3.55 8.64 3.89
CA SER A 47 4.91 8.42 4.37
C SER A 47 5.56 9.68 4.95
N VAL A 48 6.37 9.52 5.99
CA VAL A 48 7.49 10.43 6.30
C VAL A 48 8.78 9.78 5.79
N ARG A 49 9.75 10.55 5.31
CA ARG A 49 11.12 10.09 5.01
C ARG A 49 12.10 11.19 5.42
N VAL A 50 13.00 10.92 6.37
CA VAL A 50 14.02 11.89 6.82
C VAL A 50 15.37 11.62 6.15
N HIS A 51 16.04 12.69 5.70
CA HIS A 51 17.31 12.61 4.97
C HIS A 51 18.31 13.63 5.53
N ARG A 52 19.60 13.26 5.55
CA ARG A 52 20.68 14.20 5.89
C ARG A 52 20.86 15.24 4.77
N ASN A 53 21.17 16.47 5.14
CA ASN A 53 21.59 17.49 4.18
C ASN A 53 22.81 17.01 3.39
N ALA A 54 22.87 17.33 2.10
CA ALA A 54 24.07 17.12 1.30
C ALA A 54 25.24 17.94 1.88
N ALA A 55 26.47 17.43 1.84
CA ALA A 55 27.63 18.05 2.50
C ALA A 55 27.88 19.53 2.13
N VAL A 56 27.44 19.96 0.94
CA VAL A 56 27.54 21.35 0.45
C VAL A 56 26.55 22.31 1.14
N ALA A 57 25.46 21.79 1.73
CA ALA A 57 24.40 22.57 2.36
C ALA A 57 24.58 22.76 3.89
N GLY A 58 25.68 22.25 4.45
CA GLY A 58 25.95 22.29 5.89
C GLY A 58 25.24 21.17 6.69
N PRO A 59 25.46 21.11 8.02
CA PRO A 59 24.88 20.09 8.89
C PRO A 59 23.35 20.22 9.00
N GLY A 60 22.71 19.16 9.51
CA GLY A 60 21.26 19.08 9.70
C GLY A 60 20.56 18.16 8.70
N TYR A 61 19.23 18.19 8.72
CA TYR A 61 18.37 17.27 7.98
C TYR A 61 17.27 18.03 7.20
N TYR A 62 16.70 17.34 6.22
CA TYR A 62 15.44 17.69 5.56
C TYR A 62 14.52 16.45 5.54
N ALA A 63 13.21 16.66 5.41
CA ALA A 63 12.25 15.56 5.36
C ALA A 63 11.23 15.75 4.25
N LEU A 64 10.83 14.63 3.64
CA LEU A 64 9.70 14.54 2.72
C LEU A 64 8.51 13.97 3.49
N VAL A 65 7.51 14.80 3.77
CA VAL A 65 6.25 14.40 4.42
C VAL A 65 5.18 14.32 3.33
N LYS A 66 4.53 13.17 3.19
CA LYS A 66 3.57 12.90 2.11
C LYS A 66 2.24 12.46 2.68
N PHE A 67 1.20 13.22 2.37
CA PHE A 67 -0.20 12.94 2.72
C PHE A 67 -0.88 12.12 1.63
N TYR A 68 -2.06 11.58 1.93
CA TYR A 68 -3.02 11.17 0.88
C TYR A 68 -3.77 12.36 0.30
N SER A 69 -4.21 13.29 1.15
CA SER A 69 -4.93 14.53 0.78
C SER A 69 -3.95 15.67 0.45
N ALA A 70 -4.16 16.33 -0.69
CA ALA A 70 -3.48 17.57 -1.06
C ALA A 70 -4.03 18.76 -0.27
N ARG A 71 -5.32 18.75 0.09
CA ARG A 71 -5.95 19.74 0.98
C ARG A 71 -5.31 19.73 2.38
N ASP A 72 -5.02 18.55 2.93
CA ASP A 72 -4.43 18.42 4.25
C ASP A 72 -2.93 18.75 4.26
N ALA A 73 -2.20 18.39 3.20
CA ALA A 73 -0.85 18.89 2.96
C ALA A 73 -0.83 20.44 2.85
N SER A 74 -1.80 21.04 2.15
CA SER A 74 -1.97 22.51 2.06
C SER A 74 -2.32 23.15 3.42
N ARG A 75 -3.11 22.49 4.27
CA ARG A 75 -3.39 22.95 5.64
C ARG A 75 -2.14 22.88 6.51
N ALA A 76 -1.43 21.74 6.50
CA ALA A 76 -0.20 21.53 7.23
C ALA A 76 0.90 22.53 6.82
N GLN A 77 1.10 22.77 5.53
CA GLN A 77 2.10 23.74 5.06
C GLN A 77 1.81 25.16 5.58
N ARG A 78 0.54 25.61 5.50
CA ARG A 78 0.14 26.95 5.96
C ARG A 78 0.25 27.12 7.48
N ALA A 79 0.05 26.04 8.24
CA ALA A 79 0.18 26.06 9.69
C ALA A 79 1.64 25.94 10.15
N CYS A 80 2.47 25.17 9.45
CA CYS A 80 3.82 24.79 9.91
C CYS A 80 4.97 25.62 9.32
N ASP A 81 4.81 26.34 8.20
CA ASP A 81 5.90 27.17 7.65
C ASP A 81 6.32 28.27 8.65
N ARG A 82 7.63 28.37 8.89
CA ARG A 82 8.30 29.30 9.81
C ARG A 82 7.96 29.10 11.29
N GLN A 83 7.25 28.04 11.65
CA GLN A 83 6.95 27.71 13.04
C GLN A 83 8.06 26.91 13.72
N ARG A 84 8.09 27.01 15.06
CA ARG A 84 8.95 26.21 15.94
C ARG A 84 8.10 25.08 16.54
N LEU A 85 7.96 23.98 15.81
CA LEU A 85 7.05 22.89 16.17
C LEU A 85 7.56 22.09 17.39
N PHE A 86 8.76 21.53 17.28
CA PHE A 86 9.40 20.68 18.31
C PHE A 86 10.87 21.04 18.57
N GLN A 87 11.41 22.06 17.89
CA GLN A 87 12.81 22.47 17.94
C GLN A 87 12.96 23.99 18.03
N LYS A 88 14.16 24.47 18.36
CA LYS A 88 14.40 25.88 18.71
C LYS A 88 14.47 26.79 17.49
N SER A 89 15.02 26.29 16.38
CA SER A 89 15.00 26.98 15.10
C SER A 89 13.66 26.78 14.36
N PRO A 90 13.16 27.79 13.62
CA PRO A 90 11.92 27.66 12.86
C PRO A 90 12.13 26.79 11.62
N LEU A 91 11.17 25.89 11.36
CA LEU A 91 11.17 25.06 10.16
C LEU A 91 10.74 25.86 8.93
N LYS A 92 11.20 25.46 7.75
CA LYS A 92 10.65 25.94 6.47
C LYS A 92 9.91 24.80 5.78
N VAL A 93 8.63 24.98 5.48
CA VAL A 93 7.75 23.96 4.91
C VAL A 93 7.24 24.45 3.55
N CYS A 94 7.48 23.68 2.50
CA CYS A 94 7.11 24.04 1.14
C CYS A 94 6.43 22.86 0.43
N ILE A 95 5.39 23.12 -0.36
CA ILE A 95 4.76 22.10 -1.22
C ILE A 95 5.75 21.66 -2.32
N CYS A 96 5.86 20.36 -2.54
CA CYS A 96 6.65 19.77 -3.62
C CYS A 96 5.95 19.95 -4.96
N THR A 97 6.48 20.83 -5.81
CA THR A 97 6.05 21.02 -7.20
C THR A 97 6.79 20.15 -8.20
N ARG A 98 7.85 19.44 -7.78
CA ARG A 98 8.64 18.53 -8.63
C ARG A 98 8.08 17.11 -8.56
N GLN A 99 7.30 16.73 -9.56
CA GLN A 99 7.07 15.31 -9.88
C GLN A 99 8.30 14.73 -10.56
N LYS A 100 8.61 13.45 -10.30
CA LYS A 100 9.46 12.66 -11.22
C LYS A 100 8.59 12.35 -12.43
N VAL A 101 9.03 12.71 -13.63
CA VAL A 101 8.38 12.29 -14.89
C VAL A 101 8.80 10.87 -15.28
N LEU A 102 8.84 9.97 -14.29
CA LEU A 102 8.69 8.54 -14.55
C LEU A 102 7.23 8.32 -14.93
N GLN A 103 6.96 7.37 -15.83
CA GLN A 103 5.62 7.17 -16.39
C GLN A 103 4.59 7.02 -15.26
N GLN A 104 3.52 7.83 -15.26
CA GLN A 104 2.49 7.81 -14.23
C GLN A 104 1.56 6.59 -14.40
N GLN A 105 2.12 5.41 -14.17
CA GLN A 105 1.31 4.24 -13.82
C GLN A 105 0.67 4.50 -12.45
N VAL A 106 -0.62 4.21 -12.33
CA VAL A 106 -1.37 4.35 -11.07
C VAL A 106 -1.02 3.16 -10.18
N LEU A 107 0.11 3.27 -9.47
CA LEU A 107 0.57 2.21 -8.57
C LEU A 107 -0.43 1.99 -7.44
N ALA A 108 -0.83 0.74 -7.26
CA ALA A 108 -1.70 0.30 -6.18
C ALA A 108 -1.10 0.61 -4.81
N LEU A 109 -1.93 0.99 -3.83
CA LEU A 109 -1.48 0.97 -2.44
C LEU A 109 -1.23 -0.48 -1.99
N ARG A 110 -0.17 -0.69 -1.20
CA ARG A 110 0.05 -1.95 -0.48
C ARG A 110 -1.15 -2.21 0.46
N SER A 111 -1.55 -3.47 0.60
CA SER A 111 -2.79 -3.89 1.30
C SER A 111 -3.00 -3.23 2.67
N TYR A 112 -1.96 -3.12 3.50
CA TYR A 112 -2.05 -2.48 4.82
C TYR A 112 -2.28 -0.96 4.74
N LYS A 113 -1.77 -0.28 3.71
CA LYS A 113 -2.06 1.13 3.44
C LYS A 113 -3.50 1.33 2.96
N CYS A 114 -4.09 0.37 2.24
CA CYS A 114 -5.52 0.39 1.97
C CYS A 114 -6.34 0.28 3.27
N LYS A 115 -5.98 -0.65 4.17
CA LYS A 115 -6.63 -0.81 5.48
C LYS A 115 -6.51 0.47 6.34
N GLU A 116 -5.34 1.10 6.34
CA GLU A 116 -5.08 2.38 7.02
C GLU A 116 -5.99 3.50 6.48
N LEU A 117 -6.02 3.69 5.16
CA LEU A 117 -6.82 4.72 4.48
C LEU A 117 -8.34 4.50 4.67
N ALA A 118 -8.80 3.26 4.55
CA ALA A 118 -10.20 2.89 4.79
C ALA A 118 -10.59 3.11 6.26
N ASN A 119 -9.76 2.69 7.21
CA ASN A 119 -10.02 2.91 8.64
C ASN A 119 -10.06 4.40 9.02
N TYR A 120 -9.29 5.26 8.35
CA TYR A 120 -9.27 6.70 8.61
C TYR A 120 -10.55 7.40 8.11
N TYR A 121 -10.98 7.13 6.87
CA TYR A 121 -12.11 7.83 6.25
C TYR A 121 -13.48 7.17 6.46
N LEU A 122 -13.53 5.84 6.64
CA LEU A 122 -14.78 5.07 6.79
C LEU A 122 -14.97 4.55 8.23
N GLY A 123 -13.90 4.54 9.03
CA GLY A 123 -13.87 3.87 10.34
C GLY A 123 -13.71 2.35 10.22
N PHE A 124 -13.22 1.72 11.29
CA PHE A 124 -13.00 0.28 11.39
C PHE A 124 -14.25 -0.57 11.08
N ASN A 125 -15.46 -0.07 11.39
CA ASN A 125 -16.73 -0.74 11.13
C ASN A 125 -17.42 -0.29 9.82
N GLY A 126 -16.80 0.61 9.03
CA GLY A 126 -17.39 1.13 7.79
C GLY A 126 -17.21 0.23 6.57
N TRP A 127 -16.28 -0.73 6.65
CA TRP A 127 -15.92 -1.65 5.59
C TRP A 127 -15.57 -3.04 6.15
N SER A 128 -15.63 -4.07 5.32
CA SER A 128 -15.17 -5.42 5.63
C SER A 128 -14.53 -6.07 4.39
N HIS A 129 -13.91 -7.24 4.57
CA HIS A 129 -13.42 -8.06 3.46
C HIS A 129 -13.56 -9.56 3.73
N ARG A 130 -13.82 -10.35 2.69
CA ARG A 130 -13.82 -11.83 2.73
C ARG A 130 -12.95 -12.40 1.61
N ILE A 131 -12.22 -13.47 1.92
CA ILE A 131 -11.54 -14.29 0.89
C ILE A 131 -12.60 -15.21 0.29
N ILE A 132 -12.82 -15.13 -1.02
CA ILE A 132 -13.75 -15.99 -1.75
C ILE A 132 -13.05 -17.30 -2.13
N THR A 133 -11.87 -17.21 -2.72
CA THR A 133 -11.02 -18.37 -3.06
C THR A 133 -9.55 -18.05 -2.85
N LEU A 134 -8.79 -19.09 -2.52
CA LEU A 134 -7.33 -19.11 -2.45
C LEU A 134 -6.87 -20.47 -2.99
N GLN A 135 -6.50 -20.51 -4.26
CA GLN A 135 -6.16 -21.73 -4.99
C GLN A 135 -4.67 -21.80 -5.30
N ASN A 136 -4.11 -23.01 -5.19
CA ASN A 136 -2.82 -23.31 -5.78
C ASN A 136 -3.01 -23.57 -7.29
N ILE A 137 -2.26 -22.85 -8.10
CA ILE A 137 -2.20 -22.98 -9.57
C ILE A 137 -0.76 -23.26 -10.04
N SER A 138 0.11 -23.78 -9.16
CA SER A 138 1.43 -24.31 -9.53
C SER A 138 1.29 -25.45 -10.55
N GLY A 139 1.95 -25.34 -11.70
CA GLY A 139 1.99 -26.41 -12.72
C GLY A 139 1.12 -26.18 -13.96
N PHE A 140 0.47 -25.01 -14.09
CA PHE A 140 -0.14 -24.60 -15.37
C PHE A 140 0.88 -24.05 -16.39
N ASP A 141 2.08 -23.66 -15.95
CA ASP A 141 3.15 -23.09 -16.80
C ASP A 141 3.99 -24.17 -17.55
N MET A 142 3.46 -25.38 -17.71
CA MET A 142 4.22 -26.59 -18.09
C MET A 142 4.33 -26.83 -19.61
N GLU A 143 4.99 -25.93 -20.35
CA GLU A 143 5.28 -26.13 -21.79
C GLU A 143 6.78 -26.17 -22.18
N ASN A 144 7.75 -25.89 -21.29
CA ASN A 144 9.13 -25.57 -21.72
C ASN A 144 10.32 -26.15 -20.89
N GLU A 145 10.21 -27.33 -20.25
CA GLU A 145 11.37 -27.99 -19.62
C GLU A 145 11.60 -29.47 -20.04
N GLU A 146 11.92 -29.68 -21.33
CA GLU A 146 12.63 -30.89 -21.78
C GLU A 146 14.17 -30.66 -21.83
N LEU A 147 14.87 -30.51 -20.69
CA LEU A 147 16.28 -30.95 -20.55
C LEU A 147 16.88 -30.79 -19.13
N GLY A 148 17.61 -31.82 -18.67
CA GLY A 148 18.79 -31.66 -17.79
C GLY A 148 18.56 -31.72 -16.27
N GLU A 149 19.32 -32.60 -15.60
CA GLU A 149 19.29 -32.75 -14.14
C GLU A 149 19.95 -31.58 -13.40
N LEU A 150 19.14 -30.75 -12.74
CA LEU A 150 19.56 -29.83 -11.66
C LEU A 150 18.53 -29.89 -10.51
N PRO A 151 18.88 -29.47 -9.27
CA PRO A 151 17.97 -29.57 -8.14
C PRO A 151 16.65 -28.83 -8.39
N GLN A 152 15.54 -29.56 -8.21
CA GLN A 152 14.19 -29.16 -8.61
C GLN A 152 13.69 -27.96 -7.79
N ARG A 153 13.98 -26.75 -8.27
CA ARG A 153 13.38 -25.50 -7.80
C ARG A 153 11.88 -25.54 -8.08
N GLN A 154 11.07 -25.67 -7.04
CA GLN A 154 9.62 -25.75 -7.19
C GLN A 154 9.03 -24.34 -7.23
N CYS A 155 8.36 -23.98 -8.33
CA CYS A 155 7.52 -22.79 -8.39
C CYS A 155 6.19 -23.06 -7.66
N LEU A 156 5.86 -22.21 -6.69
CA LEU A 156 4.55 -22.13 -6.05
C LEU A 156 3.83 -20.90 -6.60
N LYS A 157 2.61 -21.08 -7.12
CA LYS A 157 1.82 -20.04 -7.76
C LYS A 157 0.42 -20.06 -7.17
N TYR A 158 -0.01 -18.98 -6.52
CA TYR A 158 -1.32 -18.92 -5.84
C TYR A 158 -2.18 -17.79 -6.41
N LEU A 159 -3.45 -18.14 -6.64
CA LEU A 159 -4.52 -17.24 -7.02
C LEU A 159 -5.39 -16.93 -5.79
N GLY A 160 -5.50 -15.66 -5.42
CA GLY A 160 -6.46 -15.17 -4.43
C GLY A 160 -7.56 -14.35 -5.08
N LEU A 161 -8.81 -14.57 -4.67
CA LEU A 161 -9.94 -13.69 -4.95
C LEU A 161 -10.54 -13.19 -3.63
N ILE A 162 -10.67 -11.88 -3.51
CA ILE A 162 -11.20 -11.21 -2.32
C ILE A 162 -12.35 -10.31 -2.71
N GLU A 163 -13.32 -10.18 -1.81
CA GLU A 163 -14.37 -9.19 -1.86
C GLU A 163 -14.20 -8.19 -0.72
N VAL A 164 -14.40 -6.91 -0.99
CA VAL A 164 -14.44 -5.79 -0.06
C VAL A 164 -15.85 -5.21 -0.08
N THR A 165 -16.46 -5.02 1.08
CA THR A 165 -17.86 -4.59 1.19
C THR A 165 -17.98 -3.36 2.09
N LEU A 166 -18.68 -2.33 1.60
CA LEU A 166 -18.94 -1.07 2.30
C LEU A 166 -20.47 -0.92 2.46
N PRO A 167 -21.10 -1.61 3.43
CA PRO A 167 -22.55 -1.75 3.49
C PRO A 167 -23.30 -0.41 3.63
N ASN A 168 -22.70 0.56 4.32
CA ASN A 168 -23.26 1.90 4.50
C ASN A 168 -23.29 2.74 3.20
N HIS A 169 -22.56 2.31 2.17
CA HIS A 169 -22.47 2.97 0.87
C HIS A 169 -23.04 2.12 -0.28
N GLY A 170 -23.52 0.90 0.01
CA GLY A 170 -24.03 -0.04 -1.01
C GLY A 170 -22.95 -0.60 -1.95
N ILE A 171 -21.66 -0.35 -1.69
CA ILE A 171 -20.55 -0.75 -2.56
C ILE A 171 -20.04 -2.13 -2.17
N CYS A 172 -19.82 -2.94 -3.20
CA CYS A 172 -19.12 -4.22 -3.14
C CYS A 172 -18.11 -4.25 -4.30
N THR A 173 -16.86 -4.59 -4.01
CA THR A 173 -15.79 -4.69 -5.03
C THR A 173 -15.00 -5.97 -4.85
N ARG A 174 -14.58 -6.60 -5.94
CA ARG A 174 -13.75 -7.81 -5.91
C ARG A 174 -12.39 -7.53 -6.50
N GLY A 175 -11.39 -8.24 -6.01
CA GLY A 175 -10.01 -8.09 -6.41
C GLY A 175 -9.30 -9.42 -6.49
N LEU A 176 -8.54 -9.59 -7.56
CA LEU A 176 -7.80 -10.79 -7.88
C LEU A 176 -6.31 -10.51 -7.66
N GLY A 177 -5.59 -11.46 -7.06
CA GLY A 177 -4.16 -11.33 -6.80
C GLY A 177 -3.43 -12.63 -7.06
N ILE A 178 -2.41 -12.59 -7.91
CA ILE A 178 -1.53 -13.72 -8.20
C ILE A 178 -0.17 -13.47 -7.56
N ALA A 179 0.32 -14.44 -6.81
CA ALA A 179 1.66 -14.44 -6.26
C ALA A 179 2.40 -15.71 -6.65
N GLU A 180 3.70 -15.55 -6.89
CA GLU A 180 4.64 -16.62 -7.18
C GLU A 180 5.76 -16.64 -6.13
N GLY A 181 6.39 -17.79 -5.96
CA GLY A 181 7.57 -17.92 -5.13
C GLY A 181 8.24 -19.28 -5.29
N TYR A 182 9.57 -19.27 -5.23
CA TYR A 182 10.39 -20.44 -5.49
C TYR A 182 10.83 -21.09 -4.18
N VAL A 183 10.82 -22.43 -4.15
CA VAL A 183 11.41 -23.26 -3.09
C VAL A 183 12.70 -23.84 -3.64
N GLU A 184 13.84 -23.64 -2.96
CA GLU A 184 15.13 -24.14 -3.47
C GLU A 184 15.39 -25.59 -3.07
N ASN A 185 14.94 -26.00 -1.88
CA ASN A 185 15.00 -27.38 -1.41
C ASN A 185 13.59 -27.91 -1.09
N SER A 186 12.89 -28.41 -2.10
CA SER A 186 11.58 -29.07 -1.96
C SER A 186 11.55 -30.28 -1.02
N ARG A 187 12.71 -30.75 -0.54
CA ARG A 187 12.84 -31.81 0.48
C ARG A 187 12.91 -31.30 1.92
N ASP A 188 12.98 -29.98 2.15
CA ASP A 188 12.77 -29.40 3.49
C ASP A 188 11.28 -29.03 3.67
N PRO A 189 10.54 -29.70 4.57
CA PRO A 189 9.17 -29.34 4.87
C PRO A 189 9.01 -27.93 5.45
N LEU A 190 10.04 -27.41 6.15
CA LEU A 190 9.98 -26.09 6.78
C LEU A 190 10.10 -24.96 5.76
N GLU A 191 11.05 -25.05 4.82
CA GLU A 191 11.11 -24.13 3.67
C GLU A 191 9.79 -24.18 2.89
N LEU A 192 9.32 -25.37 2.50
CA LEU A 192 8.11 -25.53 1.70
C LEU A 192 6.86 -24.91 2.36
N VAL A 193 6.63 -25.17 3.66
CA VAL A 193 5.49 -24.58 4.40
C VAL A 193 5.64 -23.06 4.54
N THR A 194 6.84 -22.56 4.82
CA THR A 194 7.10 -21.13 4.99
C THR A 194 6.92 -20.36 3.67
N ARG A 195 7.48 -20.88 2.57
CA ARG A 195 7.29 -20.32 1.22
C ARG A 195 5.82 -20.36 0.82
N THR A 196 5.14 -21.49 0.99
CA THR A 196 3.70 -21.64 0.70
C THR A 196 2.86 -20.59 1.43
N ARG A 197 3.06 -20.43 2.75
CA ARG A 197 2.35 -19.43 3.57
C ARG A 197 2.60 -18.00 3.07
N ASN A 198 3.83 -17.69 2.69
CA ASN A 198 4.21 -16.35 2.22
C ASN A 198 3.61 -16.03 0.85
N VAL A 199 3.62 -16.98 -0.09
CA VAL A 199 3.00 -16.82 -1.42
C VAL A 199 1.47 -16.72 -1.30
N GLN A 200 0.84 -17.57 -0.48
CA GLN A 200 -0.59 -17.47 -0.16
C GLN A 200 -0.97 -16.10 0.43
N LYS A 201 -0.19 -15.62 1.40
CA LYS A 201 -0.38 -14.29 2.00
C LYS A 201 -0.24 -13.18 0.94
N LEU A 202 0.78 -13.25 0.08
CA LEU A 202 1.03 -12.24 -0.95
C LEU A 202 -0.09 -12.21 -2.02
N ALA A 203 -0.64 -13.37 -2.39
CA ALA A 203 -1.82 -13.45 -3.29
C ALA A 203 -3.03 -12.74 -2.66
N VAL A 204 -3.31 -13.03 -1.38
CA VAL A 204 -4.36 -12.37 -0.57
C VAL A 204 -4.11 -10.86 -0.44
N GLU A 205 -2.87 -10.42 -0.24
CA GLU A 205 -2.56 -9.00 -0.10
C GLU A 205 -2.67 -8.24 -1.43
N LYS A 206 -2.22 -8.80 -2.55
CA LYS A 206 -2.46 -8.26 -3.89
C LYS A 206 -3.95 -8.20 -4.23
N ALA A 207 -4.70 -9.27 -3.96
CA ALA A 207 -6.14 -9.34 -4.21
C ALA A 207 -6.91 -8.24 -3.45
N LEU A 208 -6.53 -8.00 -2.19
CA LEU A 208 -7.15 -6.95 -1.39
C LEU A 208 -6.79 -5.55 -1.92
N SER A 209 -5.54 -5.31 -2.31
CA SER A 209 -5.14 -4.06 -2.97
C SER A 209 -5.95 -3.79 -4.23
N HIS A 210 -6.13 -4.80 -5.08
CA HIS A 210 -6.90 -4.68 -6.33
C HIS A 210 -8.37 -4.32 -6.07
N ALA A 211 -9.02 -4.97 -5.09
CA ALA A 211 -10.40 -4.67 -4.71
C ALA A 211 -10.57 -3.21 -4.25
N PHE A 212 -9.57 -2.67 -3.54
CA PHE A 212 -9.58 -1.28 -3.08
C PHE A 212 -9.36 -0.25 -4.21
N GLN A 213 -8.58 -0.55 -5.26
CA GLN A 213 -8.38 0.37 -6.39
C GLN A 213 -9.68 0.73 -7.14
N LYS A 214 -10.69 -0.16 -7.05
CA LYS A 214 -12.04 0.02 -7.58
C LYS A 214 -12.91 1.00 -6.76
N ILE A 215 -12.37 1.63 -5.71
CA ILE A 215 -13.10 2.48 -4.78
C ILE A 215 -12.51 3.90 -4.80
N LEU A 216 -13.37 4.92 -4.85
CA LEU A 216 -13.03 6.33 -4.72
C LEU A 216 -13.69 6.94 -3.49
N LEU A 217 -12.93 7.68 -2.68
CA LEU A 217 -13.42 8.43 -1.52
C LEU A 217 -13.62 9.89 -1.91
N VAL A 218 -14.84 10.42 -1.77
CA VAL A 218 -15.17 11.82 -2.05
C VAL A 218 -15.29 12.57 -0.72
N VAL A 219 -14.26 13.33 -0.36
CA VAL A 219 -14.07 13.91 0.98
C VAL A 219 -14.37 15.41 0.98
N LEU A 220 -15.45 15.79 1.66
CA LEU A 220 -15.87 17.19 1.82
C LEU A 220 -15.09 17.90 2.93
N GLU A 221 -15.00 19.24 2.86
CA GLU A 221 -14.29 20.06 3.87
C GLU A 221 -14.83 19.90 5.31
N ASN A 222 -16.09 19.49 5.46
CA ASN A 222 -16.73 19.23 6.75
C ASN A 222 -16.45 17.83 7.32
N GLY A 223 -15.52 17.09 6.73
CA GLY A 223 -15.14 15.73 7.15
C GLY A 223 -16.12 14.63 6.74
N LYS A 224 -17.20 14.94 6.01
CA LYS A 224 -18.07 13.91 5.44
C LYS A 224 -17.40 13.25 4.25
N VAL A 225 -17.54 11.93 4.18
CA VAL A 225 -17.05 11.09 3.09
C VAL A 225 -18.26 10.46 2.39
N ALA A 226 -18.36 10.64 1.08
CA ALA A 226 -19.10 9.75 0.20
C ALA A 226 -18.12 8.77 -0.46
N VAL A 227 -18.62 7.65 -0.98
CA VAL A 227 -17.80 6.64 -1.63
C VAL A 227 -18.46 6.28 -2.95
N GLU A 228 -17.66 6.20 -4.01
CA GLU A 228 -18.08 5.92 -5.37
C GLU A 228 -17.30 4.73 -5.94
N TYR A 229 -17.89 4.01 -6.90
CA TYR A 229 -17.21 2.95 -7.64
C TYR A 229 -16.35 3.55 -8.77
N ASN A 230 -15.13 3.03 -8.94
CA ASN A 230 -14.21 3.48 -9.98
C ASN A 230 -14.44 2.71 -11.29
N CYS A 231 -15.36 3.18 -12.13
CA CYS A 231 -15.73 2.54 -13.41
C CYS A 231 -14.55 2.35 -14.39
N ALA A 232 -13.40 3.01 -14.19
CA ALA A 232 -12.18 2.74 -14.95
C ALA A 232 -11.54 1.36 -14.65
N HIS A 233 -11.98 0.67 -13.59
CA HIS A 233 -11.56 -0.67 -13.19
C HIS A 233 -12.77 -1.63 -13.05
N GLU A 234 -13.82 -1.43 -13.84
CA GLU A 234 -14.99 -2.33 -13.86
C GLU A 234 -14.62 -3.69 -14.49
N GLU A 235 -14.67 -4.77 -13.69
CA GLU A 235 -14.42 -6.13 -14.16
C GLU A 235 -15.72 -6.96 -14.13
N PRO A 236 -15.93 -7.90 -15.08
CA PRO A 236 -17.09 -8.79 -15.06
C PRO A 236 -17.26 -9.54 -13.73
N ILE A 237 -16.15 -9.83 -13.05
CA ILE A 237 -16.07 -10.54 -11.76
C ILE A 237 -16.87 -9.83 -10.65
N ASP A 238 -16.97 -8.50 -10.68
CA ASP A 238 -17.73 -7.74 -9.67
C ASP A 238 -19.24 -7.99 -9.76
N SER A 239 -19.75 -8.32 -10.94
CA SER A 239 -21.19 -8.49 -11.21
C SER A 239 -21.74 -9.89 -10.86
N LEU A 240 -20.86 -10.89 -10.66
CA LEU A 240 -21.26 -12.30 -10.51
C LEU A 240 -21.91 -12.60 -9.15
N THR A 241 -22.80 -13.60 -9.13
CA THR A 241 -23.31 -14.18 -7.88
C THR A 241 -22.29 -15.08 -7.17
N ASP A 242 -22.53 -15.36 -5.88
CA ASP A 242 -21.72 -16.31 -5.10
C ASP A 242 -21.78 -17.74 -5.69
N GLU A 243 -22.85 -18.07 -6.39
CA GLU A 243 -23.09 -19.33 -7.08
C GLU A 243 -22.33 -19.42 -8.42
N GLU A 244 -22.41 -18.39 -9.27
CA GLU A 244 -21.67 -18.33 -10.54
C GLU A 244 -20.17 -18.30 -10.31
N LEU A 245 -19.70 -17.58 -9.28
CA LEU A 245 -18.30 -17.62 -8.86
C LEU A 245 -17.84 -19.03 -8.50
N ARG A 246 -18.63 -19.82 -7.75
CA ARG A 246 -18.28 -21.21 -7.41
C ARG A 246 -18.21 -22.12 -8.64
N GLY A 247 -19.05 -21.87 -9.65
CA GLY A 247 -19.00 -22.56 -10.93
C GLY A 247 -17.75 -22.22 -11.74
N LEU A 248 -17.44 -20.94 -11.91
CA LEU A 248 -16.26 -20.48 -12.66
C LEU A 248 -14.94 -20.82 -11.96
N VAL A 249 -14.89 -20.77 -10.63
CA VAL A 249 -13.73 -21.22 -9.83
C VAL A 249 -13.48 -22.74 -9.93
N GLN A 250 -14.38 -23.48 -10.58
CA GLN A 250 -14.27 -24.91 -10.88
C GLN A 250 -14.01 -25.22 -12.38
N VAL A 251 -13.98 -24.21 -13.25
CA VAL A 251 -13.72 -24.34 -14.69
C VAL A 251 -12.54 -23.43 -15.07
N ASN A 252 -11.43 -24.01 -15.55
CA ASN A 252 -10.10 -23.38 -15.61
C ASN A 252 -9.94 -22.12 -16.50
N ASP A 253 -11.00 -21.59 -17.11
CA ASP A 253 -10.95 -20.54 -18.13
C ASP A 253 -10.91 -19.11 -17.54
N LEU A 254 -9.90 -18.83 -16.70
CA LEU A 254 -9.47 -17.47 -16.40
C LEU A 254 -8.24 -17.12 -17.24
N SER A 255 -8.37 -16.16 -18.16
CA SER A 255 -7.29 -15.73 -19.06
C SER A 255 -6.20 -14.96 -18.31
N LEU A 256 -5.23 -15.70 -17.77
CA LEU A 256 -4.15 -15.20 -16.89
C LEU A 256 -3.25 -14.11 -17.49
N GLU A 257 -3.20 -13.98 -18.82
CA GLU A 257 -2.27 -13.12 -19.57
C GLU A 257 -2.33 -11.63 -19.20
N GLN A 258 -3.47 -11.14 -18.69
CA GLN A 258 -3.70 -9.72 -18.39
C GLN A 258 -3.22 -9.29 -16.99
N LEU A 259 -2.78 -10.23 -16.15
CA LEU A 259 -2.60 -10.00 -14.70
C LEU A 259 -1.13 -9.87 -14.26
N ASN A 260 -0.17 -10.06 -15.18
CA ASN A 260 1.26 -9.90 -14.92
C ASN A 260 1.72 -8.44 -14.94
N HIS A 261 0.96 -7.55 -14.28
CA HIS A 261 1.45 -6.22 -13.94
C HIS A 261 2.40 -6.31 -12.73
N GLU A 262 3.69 -6.51 -13.03
CA GLU A 262 4.80 -6.24 -12.12
C GLU A 262 4.89 -4.73 -11.84
N GLY A 263 3.97 -4.21 -11.03
CA GLY A 263 4.05 -2.85 -10.52
C GLY A 263 5.32 -2.71 -9.67
N GLU A 264 6.23 -1.83 -10.07
CA GLU A 264 7.53 -1.63 -9.43
C GLU A 264 7.39 -1.55 -7.91
N GLU A 265 8.07 -2.44 -7.19
CA GLU A 265 8.13 -2.32 -5.73
C GLU A 265 8.88 -1.02 -5.38
N GLU A 266 8.16 0.01 -4.87
CA GLU A 266 8.81 0.97 -3.99
C GLU A 266 9.41 0.15 -2.85
N PHE A 267 10.73 -0.03 -2.86
CA PHE A 267 11.52 -0.64 -1.79
C PHE A 267 11.40 0.25 -0.54
N LEU A 268 10.34 0.01 0.23
CA LEU A 268 10.14 0.54 1.57
C LEU A 268 11.09 -0.22 2.50
N SER A 269 12.36 0.18 2.48
CA SER A 269 13.45 -0.38 3.29
C SER A 269 13.37 0.07 4.75
N ASP A 270 12.28 -0.26 5.43
CA ASP A 270 12.11 -0.09 6.88
C ASP A 270 11.11 -1.13 7.39
N PHE A 271 11.64 -2.25 7.93
CA PHE A 271 11.08 -3.09 8.99
C PHE A 271 12.02 -4.29 9.25
N SER A 272 13.08 -4.08 10.02
CA SER A 272 13.80 -5.16 10.71
C SER A 272 13.66 -4.96 12.21
N PHE A 273 12.64 -5.59 12.80
CA PHE A 273 12.38 -5.55 14.23
C PHE A 273 12.27 -6.99 14.74
N ASP A 274 13.43 -7.64 14.87
CA ASP A 274 13.58 -8.90 15.60
C ASP A 274 14.23 -8.59 16.95
N GLU A 275 13.48 -8.84 18.03
CA GLU A 275 13.97 -8.71 19.41
C GLU A 275 14.77 -9.96 19.81
N GLU A 276 16.09 -9.83 19.94
CA GLU A 276 16.89 -10.76 20.76
C GLU A 276 17.59 -10.03 21.90
N HIS A 277 16.95 -10.08 23.08
CA HIS A 277 17.53 -9.68 24.36
C HIS A 277 17.26 -10.79 25.40
N LEU A 278 18.22 -11.03 26.31
CA LEU A 278 18.21 -12.03 27.41
C LEU A 278 18.56 -13.48 26.94
N LEU A 279 19.52 -14.24 27.49
CA LEU A 279 20.44 -14.16 28.67
C LEU A 279 21.68 -15.07 28.43
N GLU A 280 22.86 -14.97 29.09
CA GLU A 280 23.41 -13.99 30.04
C GLU A 280 24.84 -13.50 29.63
N GLY A 281 26.03 -13.99 30.06
CA GLY A 281 26.36 -15.04 31.04
C GLY A 281 27.83 -15.21 31.49
N ARG A 282 28.73 -14.22 31.31
CA ARG A 282 30.21 -14.31 31.60
C ARG A 282 30.92 -15.38 30.71
N GLN A 283 32.24 -15.45 30.56
CA GLN A 283 33.37 -15.07 31.42
C GLN A 283 34.51 -14.36 30.66
N SER A 284 35.38 -13.66 31.40
CA SER A 284 36.68 -13.15 30.94
C SER A 284 37.60 -12.94 32.14
N ASN A 285 38.15 -14.05 32.65
CA ASN A 285 39.35 -14.21 33.48
C ASN A 285 39.48 -15.69 33.86
#